data_AF-A0A6J4UXS0-F1
#
_entry.id   AF-A0A6J4UXS0-F1
#
_cell.length_a   1.000
_cell.length_b   1.000
_cell.length_c   1.000
_cell.angle_alpha   90.00
_cell.angle_beta   90.00
_cell.angle_gamma   90.00
#
_symmetry.space_group_name_H-M   'P 1'
#
loop_
_entity.id
_entity.type
_entity.pdbx_description
1 polymer ?
#
loop_
_entity_poly.entity_id
_entity_poly.type
_entity_poly.pdbx_seq_one_letter_code
_entity_poly.pdbx_strand_id
1 'polypeptide(L)'
;MTGGDQSTLVSLLAGTLAMDCIRLRNADGVVVAGTSAGASIVAAHVMVGGTGLAGDTGSAAARKGLVDLVAGFGLLQDIIVDQHFSQRGRMGRLLSVFAGNPGLLSIGLDEDTAVVIDREGVLEVLGSGMVTLIDGRNATSDYFEREVGEVLTVVDSHLFVLGPGRKFDLDTRRPIMDE
;
A
#
# COMPACT_ATOMS: atom_id res chain seq x y z
N MET A 1 3.20 -15.91 -0.14
CA MET A 1 4.01 -15.27 -1.19
C MET A 1 5.25 -14.71 -0.54
N THR A 2 6.43 -15.17 -0.96
CA THR A 2 7.70 -14.72 -0.38
C THR A 2 8.06 -13.31 -0.86
N GLY A 3 9.10 -12.72 -0.26
CA GLY A 3 9.73 -11.50 -0.78
C GLY A 3 10.52 -11.75 -2.08
N GLY A 4 11.15 -10.69 -2.58
CA GLY A 4 11.90 -10.69 -3.84
C GLY A 4 11.65 -9.41 -4.61
N ASP A 5 11.53 -9.53 -5.93
CA ASP A 5 11.16 -8.44 -6.83
C ASP A 5 9.69 -8.57 -7.24
N GLN A 6 8.91 -7.51 -7.00
CA GLN A 6 7.50 -7.41 -7.38
C GLN A 6 7.32 -7.67 -8.88
N SER A 7 8.23 -7.15 -9.72
CA SER A 7 8.18 -7.27 -11.18
C SER A 7 8.29 -8.72 -11.63
N THR A 8 9.10 -9.51 -10.93
CA THR A 8 9.26 -10.95 -11.19
C THR A 8 8.01 -11.73 -10.77
N LEU A 9 7.40 -11.40 -9.64
CA LEU A 9 6.16 -12.05 -9.21
C LEU A 9 4.99 -11.74 -10.18
N VAL A 10 4.88 -10.48 -10.63
CA VAL A 10 3.89 -10.07 -11.64
C VAL A 10 4.10 -10.86 -12.93
N SER A 11 5.32 -10.89 -13.48
CA SER A 11 5.59 -11.55 -14.76
C SER A 11 5.33 -13.06 -14.75
N LEU A 12 5.51 -13.72 -13.60
CA LEU A 12 5.31 -15.16 -13.47
C LEU A 12 3.86 -15.58 -13.22
N LEU A 13 3.09 -14.78 -12.46
CA LEU A 13 1.78 -15.20 -11.97
C LEU A 13 0.62 -14.35 -12.48
N ALA A 14 0.82 -13.07 -12.77
CA ALA A 14 -0.28 -12.20 -13.18
C ALA A 14 -0.90 -12.69 -14.51
N GLY A 15 -2.23 -12.73 -14.57
CA GLY A 15 -2.96 -13.21 -15.74
C GLY A 15 -2.88 -14.72 -16.00
N THR A 16 -2.30 -15.50 -15.08
CA THR A 16 -2.28 -16.97 -15.19
C THR A 16 -3.52 -17.59 -14.55
N LEU A 17 -3.94 -18.76 -15.06
CA LEU A 17 -5.02 -19.56 -14.45
C LEU A 17 -4.71 -19.96 -12.99
N ALA A 18 -3.42 -20.08 -12.64
CA ALA A 18 -3.01 -20.37 -11.28
C ALA A 18 -3.33 -19.20 -10.34
N MET A 19 -3.07 -17.96 -10.77
CA MET A 19 -3.39 -16.78 -9.99
C MET A 19 -4.91 -16.54 -9.93
N ASP A 20 -5.65 -16.79 -11.00
CA ASP A 20 -7.11 -16.75 -10.97
C ASP A 20 -7.68 -17.75 -9.96
N CYS A 21 -7.14 -18.97 -9.93
CA CYS A 21 -7.49 -19.96 -8.92
C CYS A 21 -7.19 -19.45 -7.50
N ILE A 22 -6.00 -18.88 -7.26
CA ILE A 22 -5.65 -18.29 -5.96
C ILE A 22 -6.66 -17.20 -5.55
N ARG A 23 -7.05 -16.31 -6.48
CA ARG A 23 -8.07 -15.27 -6.23
C ARG A 23 -9.41 -15.87 -5.85
N LEU A 24 -9.89 -16.85 -6.61
CA LEU A 24 -11.17 -17.52 -6.33
C LEU A 24 -11.15 -18.22 -4.97
N ARG A 25 -10.08 -18.96 -4.67
CA ARG A 25 -9.95 -19.66 -3.38
C ARG A 25 -9.82 -18.68 -2.23
N ASN A 26 -9.17 -17.53 -2.43
CA ASN A 26 -9.12 -16.48 -1.42
C ASN A 26 -10.50 -15.84 -1.20
N ALA A 27 -11.31 -15.63 -2.25
CA ALA A 27 -12.69 -15.20 -2.11
C ALA A 27 -13.57 -16.23 -1.36
N ASP A 28 -13.29 -17.52 -1.52
CA ASP A 28 -13.88 -18.60 -0.70
C ASP A 28 -13.32 -18.64 0.74
N GLY A 29 -12.35 -17.77 1.03
CA GLY A 29 -11.68 -17.51 2.29
C GLY A 29 -10.57 -18.48 2.68
N VAL A 30 -9.86 -19.00 1.67
CA VAL A 30 -8.49 -19.48 1.87
C VAL A 30 -7.57 -18.29 2.16
N VAL A 31 -6.76 -18.41 3.21
CA VAL A 31 -5.81 -17.34 3.58
C VAL A 31 -4.68 -17.25 2.56
N VAL A 32 -4.40 -16.03 2.11
CA VAL A 32 -3.20 -15.69 1.33
C VAL A 32 -2.37 -14.72 2.14
N ALA A 33 -1.09 -15.04 2.31
CA ALA A 33 -0.13 -14.21 3.04
C ALA A 33 1.03 -13.78 2.15
N GLY A 34 1.60 -12.61 2.42
CA GLY A 34 2.71 -12.02 1.67
C GLY A 34 3.72 -11.33 2.59
N THR A 35 5.01 -11.37 2.26
CA THR A 35 6.05 -10.60 2.96
C THR A 35 6.92 -9.81 1.99
N SER A 36 7.36 -8.61 2.36
CA SER A 36 8.11 -7.68 1.50
C SER A 36 7.40 -7.49 0.15
N ALA A 37 8.04 -7.76 -1.00
CA ALA A 37 7.39 -7.72 -2.31
C ALA A 37 6.07 -8.53 -2.38
N GLY A 38 6.01 -9.67 -1.69
CA GLY A 38 4.81 -10.48 -1.57
C GLY A 38 3.66 -9.78 -0.82
N ALA A 39 3.95 -8.87 0.10
CA ALA A 39 2.95 -8.08 0.83
C ALA A 39 2.38 -6.94 -0.03
N SER A 40 3.19 -6.33 -0.90
CA SER A 40 2.69 -5.30 -1.81
C SER A 40 1.84 -5.88 -2.94
N ILE A 41 2.24 -7.04 -3.48
CA ILE A 41 1.65 -7.58 -4.71
C ILE A 41 0.26 -8.20 -4.53
N VAL A 42 -0.17 -8.50 -3.31
CA VAL A 42 -1.54 -8.99 -3.07
C VAL A 42 -2.59 -7.93 -3.38
N ALA A 43 -2.24 -6.65 -3.35
CA ALA A 43 -3.12 -5.56 -3.76
C ALA A 43 -3.33 -5.52 -5.28
N ALA A 44 -4.35 -4.81 -5.74
CA ALA A 44 -4.62 -4.58 -7.16
C ALA A 44 -3.57 -3.67 -7.80
N HIS A 45 -2.98 -2.76 -7.02
CA HIS A 45 -1.95 -1.82 -7.45
C HIS A 45 -0.68 -2.01 -6.63
N VAL A 46 0.46 -1.98 -7.30
CA VAL A 46 1.77 -2.24 -6.69
C VAL A 46 2.71 -1.12 -7.07
N MET A 47 3.39 -0.55 -6.06
CA MET A 47 4.48 0.37 -6.30
C MET A 47 5.72 -0.38 -6.76
N VAL A 48 6.23 -0.01 -7.92
CA VAL A 48 7.53 -0.42 -8.43
C VAL A 48 8.44 0.80 -8.53
N GLY A 49 9.76 0.57 -8.57
CA GLY A 49 10.74 1.67 -8.65
C GLY A 49 10.41 2.60 -9.82
N GLY A 50 10.40 3.91 -9.57
CA GLY A 50 10.12 4.90 -10.60
C GLY A 50 11.31 5.12 -11.54
N THR A 51 11.14 6.05 -12.47
CA THR A 51 12.11 6.41 -13.51
C THR A 51 13.49 6.88 -12.99
N GLY A 52 13.66 7.11 -11.69
CA GLY A 52 14.85 7.69 -11.06
C GLY A 52 15.01 9.20 -11.30
N LEU A 53 14.22 9.78 -12.21
CA LEU A 53 14.23 11.20 -12.55
C LEU A 53 13.65 12.08 -11.43
N ALA A 54 12.77 11.51 -10.60
CA ALA A 54 12.13 12.20 -9.49
C ALA A 54 12.94 12.19 -8.19
N GLY A 55 14.14 11.60 -8.20
CA GLY A 55 15.05 11.53 -7.05
C GLY A 55 14.95 10.22 -6.27
N ASP A 56 15.55 10.22 -5.08
CA ASP A 56 15.62 9.04 -4.22
C ASP A 56 14.26 8.69 -3.62
N THR A 57 13.83 7.44 -3.77
CA THR A 57 12.61 6.90 -3.16
C THR A 57 12.63 6.87 -1.62
N GLY A 58 13.81 7.01 -1.00
CA GLY A 58 13.98 7.22 0.43
C GLY A 58 13.91 8.70 0.87
N SER A 59 13.69 9.63 -0.07
CA SER A 59 13.49 11.04 0.26
C SER A 59 12.17 11.24 1.00
N ALA A 60 12.20 12.08 2.03
CA ALA A 60 10.99 12.48 2.76
C ALA A 60 10.04 13.35 1.91
N ALA A 61 10.55 14.01 0.86
CA ALA A 61 9.74 14.87 0.00
C ALA A 61 8.90 14.05 -0.97
N ALA A 62 7.59 14.32 -1.02
CA ALA A 62 6.71 13.76 -2.04
C ALA A 62 6.95 14.48 -3.38
N ARG A 63 7.41 13.74 -4.38
CA ARG A 63 7.64 14.26 -5.74
C ARG A 63 6.91 13.44 -6.78
N LYS A 64 6.43 14.08 -7.84
CA LYS A 64 5.77 13.37 -8.95
C LYS A 64 6.76 12.43 -9.63
N GLY A 65 6.35 11.18 -9.85
CA GLY A 65 7.15 10.18 -10.56
C GLY A 65 8.23 9.48 -9.72
N LEU A 66 8.19 9.56 -8.39
CA LEU A 66 9.10 8.79 -7.50
C LEU A 66 8.94 7.28 -7.68
N VAL A 67 7.71 6.83 -7.93
CA VAL A 67 7.36 5.44 -8.16
C VAL A 67 6.32 5.36 -9.26
N ASP A 68 6.28 4.21 -9.92
CA ASP A 68 5.25 3.85 -10.89
C ASP A 68 4.30 2.81 -10.28
N LEU A 69 3.06 2.80 -10.76
CA LEU A 69 2.07 1.79 -10.39
C LEU A 69 1.94 0.75 -11.50
N VAL A 70 1.97 -0.51 -11.09
CA VAL A 70 1.65 -1.65 -11.96
C VAL A 70 0.53 -2.48 -11.36
N ALA A 71 -0.10 -3.31 -12.20
CA ALA A 71 -1.10 -4.26 -11.74
C ALA A 71 -0.49 -5.33 -10.83
N GLY A 72 -1.11 -5.53 -9.67
CA GLY A 72 -0.82 -6.64 -8.76
C GLY A 72 -1.80 -7.80 -8.95
N PHE A 73 -1.99 -8.58 -7.89
CA PHE A 73 -2.83 -9.78 -7.90
C PHE A 73 -4.29 -9.52 -7.57
N GLY A 74 -4.63 -8.34 -7.07
CA GLY A 74 -6.02 -7.92 -6.93
C GLY A 74 -6.83 -8.75 -5.93
N LEU A 75 -6.18 -9.21 -4.85
CA LEU A 75 -6.87 -9.75 -3.67
C LEU A 75 -7.43 -8.62 -2.80
N LEU A 76 -6.79 -7.45 -2.82
CA LEU A 76 -7.26 -6.21 -2.19
C LEU A 76 -7.38 -5.10 -3.25
N GLN A 77 -8.57 -4.52 -3.44
CA GLN A 77 -8.82 -3.59 -4.55
C GLN A 77 -8.48 -2.13 -4.23
N ASP A 78 -8.95 -1.62 -3.09
CA ASP A 78 -8.91 -0.20 -2.76
C ASP A 78 -7.76 0.20 -1.84
N ILE A 79 -6.68 -0.60 -1.85
CA ILE A 79 -5.53 -0.47 -0.96
C ILE A 79 -4.25 -0.45 -1.78
N ILE A 80 -3.26 0.30 -1.31
CA ILE A 80 -1.87 0.15 -1.74
C ILE A 80 -0.96 -0.07 -0.54
N VAL A 81 0.00 -0.97 -0.67
CA VAL A 81 0.90 -1.37 0.43
C VAL A 81 2.35 -1.04 0.09
N ASP A 82 2.96 -0.19 0.91
CA ASP A 82 4.39 -0.03 1.05
C ASP A 82 4.93 -0.89 2.20
N GLN A 83 6.13 -1.44 2.06
CA GLN A 83 6.75 -2.39 2.98
C GLN A 83 8.16 -1.92 3.32
N HIS A 84 8.71 -2.32 4.47
CA HIS A 84 9.92 -1.70 5.04
C HIS A 84 9.76 -0.18 5.18
N PHE A 85 8.56 0.26 5.56
CA PHE A 85 8.11 1.62 5.36
C PHE A 85 8.94 2.64 6.14
N SER A 86 8.92 2.57 7.47
CA SER A 86 9.67 3.49 8.32
C SER A 86 11.18 3.26 8.21
N GLN A 87 11.61 2.00 8.06
CA GLN A 87 13.03 1.61 8.00
C GLN A 87 13.75 2.23 6.80
N ARG A 88 13.02 2.58 5.74
CA ARG A 88 13.57 3.18 4.51
C ARG A 88 13.08 4.61 4.24
N GLY A 89 12.43 5.25 5.21
CA GLY A 89 11.96 6.64 5.07
C GLY A 89 10.93 6.86 3.96
N ARG A 90 10.06 5.87 3.70
CA ARG A 90 9.23 5.80 2.49
C ARG A 90 7.96 6.65 2.50
N MET A 91 7.84 7.61 3.42
CA MET A 91 6.69 8.51 3.49
C MET A 91 6.53 9.34 2.20
N GLY A 92 7.62 9.92 1.68
CA GLY A 92 7.57 10.77 0.49
C GLY A 92 7.03 10.02 -0.74
N ARG A 93 7.50 8.78 -0.97
CA ARG A 93 7.00 7.98 -2.10
C ARG A 93 5.56 7.51 -1.90
N LEU A 94 5.14 7.12 -0.70
CA LEU A 94 3.76 6.74 -0.43
C LEU A 94 2.81 7.92 -0.67
N LEU A 95 3.20 9.11 -0.19
CA LEU A 95 2.48 10.36 -0.47
C LEU A 95 2.45 10.71 -1.96
N SER A 96 3.50 10.40 -2.72
CA SER A 96 3.51 10.66 -4.16
C SER A 96 2.47 9.83 -4.93
N VAL A 97 2.25 8.59 -4.51
CA VAL A 97 1.19 7.74 -5.08
C VAL A 97 -0.18 8.23 -4.64
N PHE A 98 -0.30 8.47 -3.34
CA PHE A 98 -1.51 8.99 -2.72
C PHE A 98 -2.03 10.24 -3.41
N ALA A 99 -1.14 11.20 -3.70
CA ALA A 99 -1.49 12.44 -4.36
C ALA A 99 -2.17 12.24 -5.73
N GLY A 100 -1.74 11.25 -6.51
CA GLY A 100 -2.37 10.91 -7.80
C GLY A 100 -3.56 9.93 -7.69
N ASN A 101 -3.74 9.29 -6.53
CA ASN A 101 -4.70 8.22 -6.31
C ASN A 101 -5.41 8.33 -4.94
N PRO A 102 -6.09 9.46 -4.64
CA PRO A 102 -6.70 9.71 -3.32
C PRO A 102 -7.79 8.70 -2.93
N GLY A 103 -8.34 7.98 -3.91
CA GLY A 103 -9.30 6.90 -3.68
C GLY A 103 -8.70 5.66 -3.01
N LEU A 104 -7.39 5.42 -3.14
CA LEU A 104 -6.72 4.27 -2.52
C LEU A 104 -6.39 4.57 -1.06
N LEU A 105 -6.62 3.61 -0.17
CA LEU A 105 -6.08 3.64 1.19
C LEU A 105 -4.60 3.25 1.13
N SER A 106 -3.73 4.19 1.46
CA SER A 106 -2.28 3.98 1.45
C SER A 106 -1.81 3.40 2.77
N ILE A 107 -1.14 2.24 2.74
CA ILE A 107 -0.65 1.52 3.90
C ILE A 107 0.88 1.48 3.85
N GLY A 108 1.53 2.05 4.86
CA GLY A 108 2.95 1.85 5.16
C GLY A 108 3.12 0.77 6.23
N LEU A 109 3.70 -0.37 5.85
CA LEU A 109 3.95 -1.53 6.70
C LEU A 109 5.43 -1.58 7.09
N ASP A 110 5.68 -1.54 8.40
CA ASP A 110 7.04 -1.67 8.94
C ASP A 110 7.57 -3.10 8.86
N GLU A 111 8.89 -3.24 9.06
CA GLU A 111 9.51 -4.55 9.29
C GLU A 111 8.96 -5.24 10.54
N ASP A 112 9.01 -6.58 10.54
CA ASP A 112 8.47 -7.42 11.63
C ASP A 112 7.02 -7.05 12.04
N THR A 113 6.25 -6.57 11.07
CA THR A 113 4.87 -6.12 11.23
C THR A 113 4.02 -6.72 10.12
N ALA A 114 2.81 -7.15 10.46
CA ALA A 114 1.85 -7.68 9.52
C ALA A 114 0.47 -7.05 9.74
N VAL A 115 -0.34 -7.08 8.69
CA VAL A 115 -1.77 -6.78 8.77
C VAL A 115 -2.53 -8.03 8.39
N VAL A 116 -3.47 -8.42 9.23
CA VAL A 116 -4.46 -9.46 8.89
C VAL A 116 -5.75 -8.74 8.56
N ILE A 117 -6.33 -9.07 7.41
CA ILE A 117 -7.62 -8.54 6.97
C ILE A 117 -8.59 -9.72 6.96
N ASP A 118 -9.65 -9.63 7.77
CA ASP A 118 -10.69 -10.65 7.82
C ASP A 118 -11.76 -10.45 6.73
N ARG A 119 -12.80 -11.29 6.76
CA ARG A 119 -13.86 -11.28 5.73
C ARG A 119 -14.80 -10.09 5.90
N GLU A 120 -14.82 -9.51 7.08
CA GLU A 120 -15.61 -8.36 7.48
C GLU A 120 -14.92 -7.04 7.12
N GLY A 121 -13.71 -7.09 6.54
CA GLY A 121 -12.95 -5.90 6.16
C GLY A 121 -12.28 -5.23 7.36
N VAL A 122 -12.07 -5.96 8.46
CA VAL A 122 -11.33 -5.46 9.62
C VAL A 122 -9.85 -5.82 9.45
N LEU A 123 -9.03 -4.78 9.48
CA LEU A 123 -7.58 -4.88 9.51
C LEU A 123 -7.11 -4.90 10.97
N GLU A 124 -6.33 -5.92 11.35
CA GLU A 124 -5.65 -6.01 12.65
C GLU A 124 -4.13 -5.97 12.47
N VAL A 125 -3.46 -5.15 13.28
CA VAL A 125 -2.00 -5.04 13.28
C VAL A 125 -1.38 -6.11 14.17
N LEU A 126 -0.46 -6.89 13.60
CA LEU A 126 0.34 -7.89 14.30
C LEU A 126 1.83 -7.56 14.21
N GLY A 127 2.63 -8.13 15.12
CA GLY A 127 4.08 -7.97 15.12
C GLY A 127 4.57 -6.93 16.12
N SER A 128 5.71 -6.30 15.83
CA SER A 128 6.42 -5.42 16.77
C SER A 128 6.51 -3.95 16.34
N GLY A 129 6.31 -3.64 15.05
CA GLY A 129 6.34 -2.29 14.52
C GLY A 129 4.95 -1.65 14.41
N MET A 130 4.82 -0.68 13.51
CA MET A 130 3.58 0.06 13.28
C MET A 130 3.09 -0.03 11.83
N VAL A 131 1.80 0.26 11.68
CA VAL A 131 1.15 0.43 10.39
C VAL A 131 0.70 1.87 10.27
N THR A 132 1.17 2.53 9.21
CA THR A 132 0.75 3.89 8.85
C THR A 132 -0.33 3.79 7.79
N LEU A 133 -1.50 4.37 8.03
CA LEU A 133 -2.57 4.48 7.03
C LEU A 133 -2.81 5.94 6.65
N ILE A 134 -2.99 6.21 5.37
CA ILE A 134 -3.33 7.52 4.84
C ILE A 134 -4.62 7.40 4.02
N ASP A 135 -5.70 8.03 4.49
CA ASP A 135 -6.98 8.13 3.79
C ASP A 135 -7.10 9.49 3.10
N GLY A 136 -7.40 9.44 1.80
CA GLY A 136 -7.42 10.60 0.90
C GLY A 136 -8.76 10.90 0.29
N ARG A 137 -9.84 10.23 0.72
CA ARG A 137 -11.18 10.45 0.14
C ARG A 137 -11.62 11.92 0.15
N ASN A 138 -11.10 12.72 1.08
CA ASN A 138 -11.36 14.16 1.18
C ASN A 138 -10.14 15.02 0.83
N ALA A 139 -9.02 14.42 0.46
CA ALA A 139 -7.79 15.14 0.20
C ALA A 139 -7.84 15.83 -1.17
N THR A 140 -7.16 16.97 -1.26
CA THR A 140 -6.88 17.63 -2.55
C THR A 140 -5.38 17.67 -2.79
N SER A 141 -4.97 17.54 -4.05
CA SER A 141 -3.57 17.56 -4.45
C SER A 141 -3.39 18.33 -5.76
N ASP A 142 -2.17 18.81 -5.99
CA ASP A 142 -1.77 19.46 -7.25
C ASP A 142 -1.10 18.48 -8.25
N TYR A 143 -1.28 17.16 -8.06
CA TYR A 143 -0.53 16.13 -8.80
C TYR A 143 -0.59 16.27 -10.33
N PHE A 144 -1.76 16.61 -10.87
CA PHE A 144 -1.96 16.75 -12.31
C PHE A 144 -1.44 18.08 -12.88
N GLU A 145 -1.13 19.06 -12.04
CA GLU A 145 -0.58 20.37 -12.41
C GLU A 145 0.95 20.40 -12.37
N ARG A 146 1.57 19.38 -11.74
CA ARG A 146 3.03 19.30 -11.54
C ARG A 146 3.74 18.51 -12.63
N GLU A 147 5.00 18.84 -12.86
CA GLU A 147 5.91 18.07 -13.71
C GLU A 147 6.64 16.98 -12.91
N VAL A 148 7.19 15.97 -13.61
CA VAL A 148 7.97 14.90 -12.97
C VAL A 148 9.16 15.49 -12.23
N GLY A 149 9.34 15.06 -10.98
CA GLY A 149 10.39 15.54 -10.08
C GLY A 149 10.02 16.77 -9.26
N GLU A 150 8.93 17.48 -9.54
CA GLU A 150 8.45 18.58 -8.70
C GLU A 150 7.83 18.07 -7.39
N VAL A 151 7.91 18.91 -6.34
CA VAL A 151 7.29 18.60 -5.04
C VAL A 151 5.78 18.75 -5.16
N LEU A 152 5.07 17.83 -4.51
CA LEU A 152 3.62 17.77 -4.50
C LEU A 152 3.04 18.47 -3.28
N THR A 153 1.91 19.14 -3.47
CA THR A 153 1.05 19.63 -2.39
C THR A 153 -0.08 18.65 -2.17
N VAL A 154 -0.34 18.30 -0.91
CA VAL A 154 -1.53 17.53 -0.52
C VAL A 154 -2.11 18.11 0.76
N VAL A 155 -3.41 18.35 0.79
CA VAL A 155 -4.13 18.91 1.94
C VAL A 155 -5.38 18.09 2.25
N ASP A 156 -5.85 18.20 3.50
CA ASP A 156 -7.08 17.53 4.00
C ASP A 156 -7.05 15.99 3.93
N SER A 157 -5.88 15.40 4.16
CA SER A 157 -5.71 13.95 4.34
C SER A 157 -5.84 13.53 5.81
N HIS A 158 -6.24 12.27 6.03
CA HIS A 158 -6.28 11.68 7.37
C HIS A 158 -5.14 10.68 7.53
N LEU A 159 -4.30 10.89 8.54
CA LEU A 159 -3.22 9.99 8.93
C LEU A 159 -3.64 9.18 10.16
N PHE A 160 -3.47 7.87 10.10
CA PHE A 160 -3.61 6.96 11.23
C PHE A 160 -2.31 6.19 11.43
N VAL A 161 -1.89 6.02 12.67
CA VAL A 161 -0.73 5.21 13.03
C VAL A 161 -1.18 4.19 14.07
N LEU A 162 -1.08 2.91 13.73
CA LEU A 162 -1.59 1.80 14.52
C LEU A 162 -0.41 0.92 14.98
N GLY A 163 -0.33 0.68 16.28
CA GLY A 163 0.59 -0.30 16.87
C GLY A 163 -0.05 -1.70 16.98
N PRO A 164 0.69 -2.69 17.50
CA PRO A 164 0.23 -4.06 17.62
C PRO A 164 -1.10 -4.20 18.39
N GLY A 165 -1.98 -5.08 17.93
CA GLY A 165 -3.31 -5.35 18.48
C GLY A 165 -4.37 -4.30 18.14
N ARG A 166 -4.02 -3.20 17.47
CA ARG A 166 -4.99 -2.19 17.05
C ARG A 166 -5.69 -2.61 15.77
N LYS A 167 -6.96 -2.22 15.66
CA LYS A 167 -7.85 -2.60 14.57
C LYS A 167 -8.34 -1.38 13.79
N PHE A 168 -8.67 -1.61 12.52
CA PHE A 168 -9.15 -0.59 11.60
C PHE A 168 -10.19 -1.18 10.66
N ASP A 169 -11.34 -0.54 10.57
CA ASP A 169 -12.41 -0.92 9.67
C ASP A 169 -12.15 -0.29 8.29
N LEU A 170 -11.97 -1.11 7.26
CA LEU A 170 -11.59 -0.68 5.92
C LEU A 170 -12.73 -0.01 5.14
N ASP A 171 -13.98 -0.31 5.48
CA ASP A 171 -15.18 0.25 4.82
C ASP A 171 -15.42 1.69 5.28
N THR A 172 -15.44 1.89 6.59
CA THR A 172 -15.59 3.21 7.22
C THR A 172 -14.29 4.02 7.13
N ARG A 173 -13.14 3.34 6.96
CA ARG A 173 -11.77 3.83 7.15
C ARG A 173 -11.57 4.54 8.48
N ARG A 174 -11.89 3.84 9.57
CA ARG A 174 -11.73 4.34 10.94
C ARG A 174 -11.05 3.31 11.84
N PRO A 175 -10.23 3.75 12.81
CA PRO A 175 -9.77 2.89 13.88
C PRO A 175 -10.95 2.34 14.68
N ILE A 176 -10.90 1.06 14.99
CA ILE A 176 -11.82 0.44 15.96
C ILE A 176 -11.17 0.65 17.32
N MET A 177 -11.78 1.52 18.12
CA MET A 177 -11.35 1.78 19.48
C MET A 177 -12.07 0.78 20.39
N ASP A 178 -11.31 -0.03 21.12
CA ASP A 178 -11.87 -0.82 22.21
C ASP A 178 -12.35 0.16 23.30
N GLU A 179 -13.55 -0.06 23.83
CA GLU A 179 -14.03 0.64 25.05
C GLU A 179 -13.26 0.22 26.30
#